data_AF-A0A8S2TSG6-F1
#
_entry.id   AF-A0A8S2TSG6-F1
#
_cell.length_a   1.000
_cell.length_b   1.000
_cell.length_c   1.000
_cell.angle_alpha   90.00
_cell.angle_beta   90.00
_cell.angle_gamma   90.00
#
_symmetry.space_group_name_H-M   'P 1'
#
loop_
_entity.id
_entity.type
_entity.pdbx_description
1 polymer ?
#
loop_
_entity_poly.entity_id
_entity_poly.type
_entity_poly.pdbx_seq_one_letter_code
_entity_poly.pdbx_strand_id
1 'polypeptide(L)' 'MDIDISPSEAGNIFVSGSSDHMVMVWDIRTGGYVQTFEGHESDINAVRFYP' A
#
# COMPACT_ATOMS: atom_id res chain seq x y z
N MET A 1 -0.68 0.48 11.86
CA MET A 1 -0.01 -0.18 10.72
C MET A 1 -0.93 -1.26 10.20
N ASP A 2 -1.34 -1.12 8.94
CA ASP A 2 -2.24 -2.06 8.25
C ASP A 2 -1.70 -2.37 6.84
N ILE A 3 -2.13 -3.50 6.27
CA ILE A 3 -1.52 -4.13 5.10
C ILE A 3 -2.61 -4.78 4.24
N ASP A 4 -2.60 -4.50 2.94
CA ASP A 4 -3.56 -5.10 2.01
C ASP A 4 -2.91 -5.51 0.69
N ILE A 5 -3.46 -6.56 0.08
CA ILE A 5 -2.92 -7.19 -1.14
C ILE A 5 -4.03 -7.24 -2.18
N SER A 6 -3.75 -6.76 -3.39
CA SER A 6 -4.75 -6.77 -4.46
C SER A 6 -4.95 -8.20 -4.97
N PRO A 7 -6.19 -8.73 -4.96
CA PRO A 7 -6.47 -10.07 -5.46
C PRO A 7 -6.67 -10.15 -6.98
N SER A 8 -6.56 -9.03 -7.71
CA SER A 8 -6.94 -8.94 -9.12
C SER A 8 -5.76 -9.06 -10.10
N GLU A 9 -6.05 -9.31 -11.38
CA GLU A 9 -5.09 -9.43 -12.50
C GLU A 9 -4.21 -8.18 -12.72
N ALA A 10 -4.44 -7.07 -12.01
CA ALA A 10 -3.57 -5.89 -11.97
C ALA A 10 -2.16 -6.18 -11.45
N GLY A 11 -1.91 -7.40 -10.96
CA GLY A 11 -0.57 -7.95 -10.84
C GLY A 11 0.05 -7.60 -9.51
N ASN A 12 -0.19 -8.46 -8.52
CA ASN A 12 0.73 -8.66 -7.40
C ASN A 12 1.18 -7.37 -6.71
N ILE A 13 0.29 -6.39 -6.57
CA ILE A 13 0.57 -5.15 -5.86
C ILE A 13 0.23 -5.35 -4.38
N PHE A 14 1.15 -4.91 -3.54
CA PHE A 14 1.07 -4.90 -2.09
C PHE A 14 1.05 -3.46 -1.60
N VAL A 15 0.16 -3.13 -0.65
CA VAL A 15 0.14 -1.82 -0.01
C VAL A 15 0.28 -1.95 1.49
N SER A 16 1.01 -1.02 2.08
CA SER A 16 1.14 -0.89 3.53
C SER A 16 0.88 0.54 3.96
N GLY A 17 0.05 0.70 4.99
CA GLY A 17 -0.15 1.95 5.71
C GLY A 17 0.65 1.97 7.02
N SER A 18 1.37 3.07 7.25
CA SER A 18 2.27 3.22 8.41
C SER A 18 1.86 4.39 9.32
N SER A 19 2.43 4.42 10.53
CA SER A 19 2.29 5.53 11.49
C SER A 19 3.16 6.74 11.15
N ASP A 20 3.99 6.65 10.11
CA ASP A 20 4.67 7.79 9.49
C ASP A 20 3.74 8.57 8.53
N HIS A 21 2.45 8.23 8.51
CA HIS A 21 1.41 8.82 7.68
C HIS A 21 1.61 8.58 6.17
N MET A 22 2.43 7.59 5.81
CA MET A 22 2.67 7.19 4.43
C MET A 22 1.92 5.91 4.09
N VAL A 23 1.49 5.84 2.83
CA VAL A 23 1.01 4.61 2.22
C VAL A 23 1.99 4.20 1.13
N MET A 24 2.66 3.07 1.30
CA MET A 24 3.67 2.57 0.36
C MET A 24 3.12 1.44 -0.49
N VAL A 25 3.44 1.46 -1.78
CA VAL A 25 3.03 0.47 -2.77
C VAL A 25 4.25 -0.29 -3.28
N TRP A 26 4.11 -1.59 -3.39
CA TRP A 26 5.18 -2.51 -3.77
C TRP A 26 4.69 -3.50 -4.82
N ASP A 27 5.57 -3.86 -5.75
CA ASP A 27 5.37 -4.95 -6.71
C ASP A 27 5.98 -6.22 -6.11
N ILE A 28 5.13 -7.21 -5.80
CA ILE A 28 5.55 -8.46 -5.15
C ILE A 28 6.38 -9.33 -6.11
N ARG A 29 6.21 -9.22 -7.44
CA ARG A 29 6.95 -10.04 -8.41
C ARG A 29 8.41 -9.64 -8.47
N THR A 30 8.67 -8.34 -8.44
CA THR A 30 10.02 -7.78 -8.50
C THR A 30 10.62 -7.56 -7.11
N GLY A 31 9.79 -7.53 -6.07
CA GLY A 31 10.16 -7.03 -4.74
C GLY A 31 10.45 -5.53 -4.75
N GLY A 32 10.07 -4.83 -5.82
CA GLY A 32 10.40 -3.45 -6.06
C GLY A 32 9.42 -2.49 -5.39
N TYR A 33 9.95 -1.40 -4.86
CA TYR A 33 9.15 -0.24 -4.48
C TYR A 33 8.56 0.41 -5.74
N VAL A 34 7.27 0.75 -5.69
CA VAL A 34 6.55 1.37 -6.81
C VAL A 34 6.34 2.86 -6.55
N GLN A 35 5.70 3.19 -5.42
CA GLN A 35 5.37 4.57 -5.07
C GLN A 35 4.98 4.72 -3.60
N THR A 36 4.95 5.97 -3.13
CA THR A 36 4.42 6.37 -1.84
C THR A 36 3.33 7.41 -2.07
N PHE A 37 2.21 7.25 -1.39
CA PHE A 37 1.19 8.28 -1.26
C PHE A 37 1.38 9.02 0.05
N GLU A 38 1.46 10.34 -0.07
CA GLU A 38 1.58 11.29 1.03
C GLU A 38 0.34 12.18 1.08
N GLY A 39 0.08 12.80 2.24
CA GLY A 39 -1.04 13.73 2.42
C GLY A 39 -1.94 13.41 3.62
N HIS A 40 -1.73 12.27 4.28
CA HIS A 40 -2.34 12.02 5.58
C HIS A 40 -1.59 12.78 6.67
N GLU A 41 -2.33 13.44 7.57
CA GLU A 41 -1.79 14.20 8.71
C GLU A 41 -1.77 13.36 10.01
N SER A 42 -2.17 12.10 9.92
CA SER A 42 -2.31 11.18 11.06
C SER A 42 -2.14 9.73 10.61
N ASP A 43 -2.00 8.83 11.59
CA ASP A 43 -1.65 7.43 11.39
C ASP A 43 -2.59 6.72 10.43
N ILE A 44 -2.01 5.94 9.52
CA ILE A 44 -2.80 5.06 8.66
C ILE A 44 -3.26 3.85 9.48
N ASN A 45 -4.56 3.82 9.75
CA ASN A 45 -5.21 2.75 10.49
C ASN A 45 -5.71 1.62 9.60
N ALA A 46 -6.02 1.91 8.32
CA ALA A 46 -6.46 0.90 7.37
C ALA A 46 -6.14 1.29 5.92
N VAL A 47 -5.82 0.29 5.10
CA VAL A 47 -5.70 0.42 3.64
C VAL A 47 -6.50 -0.68 2.96
N ARG A 48 -7.14 -0.37 1.82
CA ARG A 48 -7.86 -1.39 1.06
C ARG A 48 -7.84 -1.13 -0.43
N PHE A 49 -7.60 -2.17 -1.23
CA PHE A 49 -7.91 -2.14 -2.65
C PHE A 49 -9.42 -2.14 -2.90
N TYR A 50 -9.84 -1.29 -3.83
CA TYR A 50 -11.21 -1.26 -4.34
C TYR A 50 -11.24 -1.91 -5.75
N PRO A 51 -12.29 -2.69 -6.10
CA PRO A 51 -12.43 -3.33 -7.42
C PRO A 51 -12.50 -2.35 -8.59
#